data_AF-A0A7C5G8C7-F1
#
_entry.id   AF-A0A7C5G8C7-F1
#
_cell.length_a   1.000
_cell.length_b   1.000
_cell.length_c   1.000
_cell.angle_alpha   90.00
_cell.angle_beta   90.00
_cell.angle_gamma   90.00
#
_symmetry.space_group_name_H-M   'P 1'
#
loop_
_entity.id
_entity.type
_entity.pdbx_description
1 polymer ?
#
loop_
_entity_poly.entity_id
_entity_poly.type
_entity_poly.pdbx_seq_one_letter_code
_entity_poly.pdbx_strand_id
1 'polypeptide(L)'
;MRFKILLLSALFSVNFHSFSQNSLQLENSFEAGIHLGVASFQTDYGERGDFKSGVTGNIGFAIGAAFYMNFFSRQYEWNAKSDWLADHIKLKGEFSYLRADLEHFIEGDSPTAIQLQAMHGSSSVVNLGAIVEYHFLNLTSFGSSYGNTYSPFVGLGAMMNFSKPTFESSLGDYLTDPSILPLKYRSNAIYTDPETVFSVLMSVGTRINVGRTSDIVIDSRWQYFTSNKIDGLDPKDDANKY
;
A
#
# COMPACT_ATOMS: atom_id res chain seq x y z
N MET A 1 -11.28 -16.90 -2.67
CA MET A 1 -10.60 -16.00 -1.70
C MET A 1 -11.40 -14.72 -1.64
N ARG A 2 -12.02 -14.36 -0.51
CA ARG A 2 -12.79 -13.11 -0.40
C ARG A 2 -11.86 -12.03 0.15
N PHE A 3 -11.68 -10.93 -0.60
CA PHE A 3 -10.94 -9.76 -0.13
C PHE A 3 -11.77 -9.02 0.91
N LYS A 4 -11.09 -8.57 1.95
CA LYS A 4 -11.71 -8.31 3.25
C LYS A 4 -11.52 -6.85 3.69
N ILE A 5 -10.30 -6.34 3.55
CA ILE A 5 -9.92 -4.94 3.78
C ILE A 5 -9.33 -4.34 2.50
N LEU A 6 -9.68 -3.07 2.24
CA LEU A 6 -9.11 -2.25 1.18
C LEU A 6 -8.25 -1.14 1.81
N LEU A 7 -7.01 -1.03 1.35
CA LEU A 7 -6.12 0.08 1.64
C LEU A 7 -5.91 0.90 0.38
N LEU A 8 -6.19 2.20 0.46
CA LEU A 8 -5.83 3.15 -0.58
C LEU A 8 -4.57 3.90 -0.15
N SER A 9 -3.55 4.00 -0.99
CA SER A 9 -2.38 4.82 -0.69
C SER A 9 -1.94 5.65 -1.87
N ALA A 10 -1.33 6.79 -1.58
CA ALA A 10 -0.68 7.65 -2.55
C ALA A 10 0.78 7.82 -2.12
N LEU A 11 1.71 7.30 -2.92
CA LEU A 11 3.13 7.34 -2.62
C LEU A 11 3.87 8.25 -3.60
N PHE A 12 4.88 8.92 -3.05
CA PHE A 12 5.87 9.71 -3.75
C PHE A 12 7.22 9.05 -3.57
N SER A 13 7.94 8.81 -4.67
CA SER A 13 9.22 8.10 -4.65
C SER A 13 10.29 8.88 -5.41
N VAL A 14 11.52 8.82 -4.91
CA VAL A 14 12.72 9.25 -5.64
C VAL A 14 13.58 8.02 -5.90
N ASN A 15 13.92 7.80 -7.17
CA ASN A 15 14.67 6.64 -7.61
C ASN A 15 16.00 7.05 -8.21
N PHE A 16 17.04 6.30 -7.86
CA PHE A 16 18.41 6.44 -8.35
C PHE A 16 18.78 5.20 -9.17
N HIS A 17 19.42 5.40 -10.31
CA HIS A 17 19.81 4.32 -11.20
C HIS A 17 21.20 3.80 -10.85
N SER A 18 21.36 2.47 -10.80
CA SER A 18 22.67 1.82 -10.69
C SER A 18 23.06 1.23 -12.05
N PHE A 19 24.33 1.38 -12.44
CA PHE A 19 24.81 0.97 -13.75
C PHE A 19 24.85 -0.56 -13.95
N SER A 20 24.63 -0.98 -15.21
CA SER A 20 24.38 -2.35 -15.69
C SER A 20 25.49 -3.37 -15.39
N GLN A 21 25.13 -4.65 -15.20
CA GLN A 21 26.04 -5.80 -15.31
C GLN A 21 25.76 -6.56 -16.63
N ASN A 22 26.81 -6.75 -17.44
CA ASN A 22 26.75 -7.47 -18.71
C ASN A 22 26.82 -9.00 -18.49
N SER A 23 25.69 -9.69 -18.61
CA SER A 23 25.67 -11.16 -18.81
C SER A 23 24.71 -11.54 -19.93
N LEU A 24 25.26 -11.55 -21.14
CA LEU A 24 24.87 -12.28 -22.36
C LEU A 24 23.35 -12.56 -22.57
N GLN A 25 22.78 -11.81 -23.53
CA GLN A 25 21.46 -11.89 -24.18
C GLN A 25 20.34 -10.97 -23.66
N LEU A 26 20.33 -10.54 -22.39
CA LEU A 26 19.50 -9.43 -21.91
C LEU A 26 20.38 -8.45 -21.13
N GLU A 27 20.56 -7.23 -21.64
CA GLU A 27 21.26 -6.18 -20.88
C GLU A 27 20.28 -5.57 -19.87
N ASN A 28 20.22 -6.13 -18.65
CA ASN A 28 19.32 -5.63 -17.61
C ASN A 28 19.94 -4.45 -16.85
N SER A 29 19.12 -3.51 -16.40
CA SER A 29 19.55 -2.42 -15.52
C SER A 29 18.74 -2.37 -14.23
N PHE A 30 19.37 -1.94 -13.15
CA PHE A 30 18.78 -1.94 -11.81
C PHE A 30 18.67 -0.53 -11.26
N GLU A 31 17.61 -0.30 -10.49
CA GLU A 31 17.36 0.99 -9.86
C GLU A 31 16.93 0.76 -8.42
N ALA A 32 17.29 1.68 -7.54
CA ALA A 32 16.85 1.66 -6.16
C ALA A 32 16.24 3.01 -5.82
N GLY A 33 15.17 3.01 -5.05
CA GLY A 33 14.48 4.22 -4.65
C GLY A 33 13.93 4.11 -3.25
N ILE A 34 13.64 5.28 -2.70
CA ILE A 34 12.91 5.43 -1.45
C ILE A 34 11.56 6.06 -1.76
N HIS A 35 10.53 5.67 -1.02
CA HIS A 35 9.20 6.23 -1.16
C HIS A 35 8.60 6.59 0.19
N LEU A 36 7.82 7.66 0.16
CA LEU A 36 7.07 8.21 1.28
C LEU A 36 5.65 8.46 0.80
N GLY A 37 4.66 8.30 1.66
CA GLY A 37 3.31 8.66 1.29
C GLY A 37 2.31 8.52 2.39
N VAL A 38 1.06 8.70 2.01
CA VAL A 38 -0.11 8.62 2.89
C VAL A 38 -0.95 7.45 2.48
N ALA A 39 -1.58 6.81 3.47
CA ALA A 39 -2.40 5.63 3.25
C ALA A 39 -3.69 5.71 4.07
N SER A 40 -4.83 5.47 3.45
CA SER A 40 -6.14 5.48 4.08
C SER A 40 -6.70 4.06 4.19
N PHE A 41 -7.10 3.69 5.39
CA PHE A 41 -7.60 2.36 5.74
C PHE A 41 -9.13 2.32 5.71
N GLN A 42 -9.69 1.51 4.81
CA GLN A 42 -11.10 1.14 4.85
C GLN A 42 -11.27 -0.13 5.69
N THR A 43 -11.39 0.07 7.00
CA THR A 43 -11.41 -0.95 8.05
C THR A 43 -12.76 -1.03 8.74
N ASP A 44 -12.92 -1.99 9.65
CA ASP A 44 -14.15 -2.14 10.46
C ASP A 44 -14.33 -1.01 11.51
N TYR A 45 -13.37 -0.07 11.58
CA TYR A 45 -13.47 1.21 12.31
C TYR A 45 -14.27 2.27 11.54
N GLY A 46 -14.28 2.21 10.21
CA GLY A 46 -14.99 3.16 9.35
C GLY A 46 -16.34 2.62 8.86
N GLU A 47 -17.24 3.54 8.50
CA GLU A 47 -18.47 3.18 7.78
C GLU A 47 -18.15 3.05 6.29
N ARG A 48 -18.47 1.91 5.68
CA ARG A 48 -18.20 1.69 4.25
C ARG A 48 -19.14 2.56 3.42
N GLY A 49 -18.59 3.52 2.70
CA GLY A 49 -19.35 4.42 1.82
C GLY A 49 -19.50 5.85 2.36
N ASP A 50 -19.09 6.10 3.61
CA ASP A 50 -18.89 7.46 4.10
C ASP A 50 -17.49 7.96 3.75
N PHE A 51 -17.43 9.03 2.95
CA PHE A 51 -16.18 9.66 2.51
C PHE A 51 -15.36 10.18 3.71
N LYS A 52 -16.03 10.57 4.81
CA LYS A 52 -15.38 11.14 5.98
C LYS A 52 -14.58 10.09 6.75
N SER A 53 -15.18 8.93 7.04
CA SER A 53 -14.49 7.85 7.76
C SER A 53 -13.54 7.02 6.86
N GLY A 54 -13.93 6.75 5.62
CA GLY A 54 -13.18 5.86 4.71
C GLY A 54 -12.06 6.51 3.87
N VAL A 55 -11.98 7.84 3.80
CA VAL A 55 -10.94 8.57 3.04
C VAL A 55 -10.21 9.59 3.90
N THR A 56 -10.89 10.29 4.83
CA THR A 56 -10.28 11.36 5.62
C THR A 56 -9.93 11.00 7.07
N GLY A 57 -10.54 9.96 7.63
CA GLY A 57 -10.43 9.63 9.05
C GLY A 57 -9.22 8.78 9.42
N ASN A 58 -9.10 7.60 8.81
CA ASN A 58 -8.05 6.62 9.13
C ASN A 58 -6.82 6.78 8.22
N ILE A 59 -6.19 7.95 8.28
CA ILE A 59 -4.98 8.27 7.50
C ILE A 59 -3.73 7.88 8.29
N GLY A 60 -2.91 7.04 7.67
CA GLY A 60 -1.57 6.69 8.10
C GLY A 60 -0.49 7.20 7.15
N PHE A 61 0.76 6.95 7.54
CA PHE A 61 1.92 7.20 6.70
C PHE A 61 2.52 5.88 6.21
N ALA A 62 3.20 5.95 5.08
CA ALA A 62 3.97 4.86 4.51
C ALA A 62 5.38 5.35 4.17
N ILE A 63 6.38 4.53 4.48
CA ILE A 63 7.78 4.73 4.11
C ILE A 63 8.34 3.41 3.62
N GLY A 64 9.17 3.42 2.59
CA GLY A 64 9.79 2.20 2.12
C GLY A 64 10.88 2.39 1.11
N ALA A 65 11.44 1.27 0.69
CA ALA A 65 12.42 1.15 -0.36
C ALA A 65 11.84 0.30 -1.49
N ALA A 66 12.20 0.66 -2.71
CA ALA A 66 11.86 -0.07 -3.91
C ALA A 66 13.13 -0.37 -4.70
N PHE A 67 13.19 -1.57 -5.26
CA PHE A 67 14.23 -2.02 -6.16
C PHE A 67 13.59 -2.38 -7.49
N TYR A 68 14.11 -1.86 -8.59
CA TYR A 68 13.57 -2.11 -9.91
C TYR A 68 14.57 -2.88 -10.76
N MET A 69 14.05 -3.78 -11.59
CA MET A 69 14.76 -4.39 -12.68
C MET A 69 14.09 -3.97 -13.99
N ASN A 70 14.90 -3.39 -14.88
CA ASN A 70 14.55 -3.13 -16.26
C ASN A 70 15.15 -4.23 -17.14
N PHE A 71 14.44 -4.59 -18.21
CA PHE A 71 14.92 -5.54 -19.21
C PHE A 71 15.71 -4.90 -20.36
N PHE A 72 16.17 -3.66 -20.16
CA PHE A 72 17.01 -2.93 -21.10
C PHE A 72 18.15 -2.19 -20.38
N SER A 73 19.21 -1.91 -21.14
CA SER A 73 20.35 -1.13 -20.69
C SER A 73 20.10 0.34 -20.92
N ARG A 74 20.17 1.12 -19.84
CA ARG A 74 20.21 2.59 -19.93
C ARG A 74 21.54 3.12 -20.47
N GLN A 75 22.58 2.30 -20.62
CA GLN A 75 23.90 2.74 -21.07
C GLN A 75 23.98 2.99 -22.59
N TYR A 76 23.11 2.34 -23.36
CA TYR A 76 23.07 2.45 -24.83
C TYR A 76 21.76 3.10 -25.29
N GLU A 77 21.54 4.35 -24.85
CA GLU A 77 20.35 5.17 -25.17
C GLU A 77 20.02 5.25 -26.67
N TRP A 78 21.01 5.08 -27.56
CA TRP A 78 20.88 5.28 -29.01
C TRP A 78 20.75 3.98 -29.82
N ASN A 79 20.96 2.80 -29.22
CA ASN A 79 21.09 1.53 -29.94
C ASN A 79 20.55 0.31 -29.20
N ALA A 80 19.79 0.50 -28.11
CA ALA A 80 19.10 -0.59 -27.44
C ALA A 80 18.10 -1.23 -28.42
N LYS A 81 18.44 -2.39 -28.98
CA LYS A 81 17.45 -3.28 -29.61
C LYS A 81 16.60 -3.82 -28.46
N SER A 82 15.46 -3.17 -28.21
CA SER A 82 14.52 -3.64 -27.20
C SER A 82 13.41 -4.46 -27.83
N ASP A 83 13.11 -5.57 -27.17
CA ASP A 83 11.86 -6.28 -27.38
C ASP A 83 10.72 -5.52 -26.68
N TRP A 84 9.48 -5.77 -27.11
CA TRP A 84 8.28 -5.16 -26.53
C TRP A 84 8.23 -5.25 -24.99
N LEU A 85 8.68 -6.38 -24.44
CA LEU A 85 8.73 -6.60 -22.99
C LEU A 85 9.68 -5.61 -22.30
N ALA A 86 10.81 -5.27 -22.91
CA ALA A 86 11.76 -4.33 -22.36
C ALA A 86 11.31 -2.87 -22.46
N ASP A 87 10.51 -2.55 -23.50
CA ASP A 87 9.94 -1.21 -23.66
C ASP A 87 8.81 -0.92 -22.69
N HIS A 88 8.06 -1.94 -22.28
CA HIS A 88 6.81 -1.73 -21.56
C HIS A 88 6.75 -2.36 -20.17
N ILE A 89 7.63 -3.30 -19.82
CA ILE A 89 7.55 -4.00 -18.53
C ILE A 89 8.75 -3.64 -17.65
N LYS A 90 8.44 -3.38 -16.38
CA LYS A 90 9.40 -3.23 -15.31
C LYS A 90 9.00 -4.10 -14.13
N LEU A 91 9.98 -4.72 -13.49
CA LEU A 91 9.74 -5.48 -12.25
C LEU A 91 10.21 -4.66 -11.06
N LYS A 92 9.36 -4.55 -10.04
CA LYS A 92 9.63 -3.83 -8.81
C LYS A 92 9.54 -4.78 -7.62
N GLY A 93 10.62 -4.91 -6.87
CA GLY A 93 10.61 -5.43 -5.51
C GLY A 93 10.39 -4.29 -4.52
N GLU A 94 9.55 -4.50 -3.52
CA GLU A 94 9.22 -3.48 -2.53
C GLU A 94 9.34 -4.02 -1.11
N PHE A 95 9.93 -3.19 -0.24
CA PHE A 95 9.89 -3.32 1.21
C PHE A 95 9.39 -2.01 1.80
N SER A 96 8.25 -2.03 2.50
CA SER A 96 7.64 -0.82 3.06
C SER A 96 7.10 -1.05 4.45
N TYR A 97 7.10 0.01 5.25
CA TYR A 97 6.44 0.08 6.54
C TYR A 97 5.31 1.11 6.45
N LEU A 98 4.17 0.71 6.95
CA LEU A 98 3.00 1.53 7.06
C LEU A 98 2.53 1.53 8.51
N ARG A 99 2.01 2.67 8.94
CA ARG A 99 1.27 2.78 10.19
C ARG A 99 0.10 3.74 10.05
N ALA A 100 -1.06 3.34 10.55
CA ALA A 100 -2.23 4.18 10.69
C ALA A 100 -2.82 4.02 12.09
N ASP A 101 -3.32 5.13 12.63
CA ASP A 101 -4.17 5.11 13.82
C ASP A 101 -5.64 5.01 13.32
N LEU A 102 -6.44 4.22 14.03
CA LEU A 102 -7.78 3.81 13.63
C LEU A 102 -8.79 4.31 14.65
N GLU A 103 -9.77 5.06 14.17
CA GLU A 103 -10.75 5.77 14.98
C GLU A 103 -12.17 5.56 14.44
N HIS A 104 -13.16 5.56 15.33
CA HIS A 104 -14.57 5.56 14.94
C HIS A 104 -15.08 7.01 14.80
N PHE A 105 -15.39 7.41 13.57
CA PHE A 105 -15.96 8.73 13.27
C PHE A 105 -17.50 8.68 13.26
N ILE A 106 -18.11 8.58 14.45
CA ILE A 106 -19.57 8.52 14.60
C ILE A 106 -20.07 9.80 15.29
N GLU A 107 -21.14 10.39 14.77
CA GLU A 107 -21.82 11.53 15.40
C GLU A 107 -23.02 11.03 16.23
N GLY A 108 -23.08 11.38 17.52
CA GLY A 108 -24.23 11.09 18.39
C GLY A 108 -23.88 10.66 19.82
N ASP A 109 -24.86 10.80 20.72
CA ASP A 109 -24.69 10.57 22.18
C ASP A 109 -25.36 9.29 22.68
N SER A 110 -25.71 8.36 21.78
CA SER A 110 -26.25 7.08 22.21
C SER A 110 -25.20 6.29 23.00
N PRO A 111 -25.58 5.44 23.98
CA PRO A 111 -24.60 4.65 24.74
C PRO A 111 -23.66 3.85 23.83
N THR A 112 -24.16 3.32 22.71
CA THR A 112 -23.34 2.59 21.73
C THR A 112 -22.41 3.52 20.94
N ALA A 113 -22.84 4.75 20.62
CA ALA A 113 -21.99 5.73 19.96
C ALA A 113 -20.82 6.15 20.84
N ILE A 114 -21.05 6.39 22.14
CA ILE A 114 -20.00 6.69 23.12
C ILE A 114 -19.01 5.53 23.23
N GLN A 115 -19.52 4.29 23.29
CA GLN A 115 -18.67 3.09 23.32
C GLN A 115 -17.80 2.95 22.07
N LEU A 116 -18.35 3.24 20.88
CA LEU A 116 -17.60 3.18 19.63
C LEU A 116 -16.56 4.31 19.53
N GLN A 117 -16.92 5.55 19.89
CA GLN A 117 -15.99 6.69 19.93
C GLN A 117 -14.85 6.48 20.93
N ALA A 118 -15.06 5.66 21.96
CA ALA A 118 -14.04 5.34 22.93
C ALA A 118 -13.07 4.23 22.49
N MET A 119 -13.34 3.55 21.38
CA MET A 119 -12.49 2.48 20.85
C MET A 119 -11.42 3.07 19.93
N HIS A 120 -10.16 2.92 20.33
CA HIS A 120 -8.99 3.36 19.59
C HIS A 120 -8.21 2.14 19.11
N GLY A 121 -7.68 2.20 17.89
CA GLY A 121 -6.82 1.16 17.35
C GLY A 121 -5.60 1.74 16.66
N SER A 122 -4.60 0.91 16.41
CA SER A 122 -3.60 1.23 15.41
C SER A 122 -3.26 -0.01 14.60
N SER A 123 -2.98 0.17 13.31
CA SER A 123 -2.50 -0.89 12.45
C SER A 123 -1.11 -0.54 11.96
N SER A 124 -0.15 -1.42 12.25
CA SER A 124 1.19 -1.34 11.69
C SER A 124 1.42 -2.53 10.77
N VAL A 125 1.93 -2.27 9.56
CA VAL A 125 2.10 -3.29 8.53
C VAL A 125 3.46 -3.12 7.87
N VAL A 126 4.26 -4.19 7.87
CA VAL A 126 5.46 -4.30 7.05
C VAL A 126 5.12 -5.09 5.79
N ASN A 127 5.21 -4.47 4.63
CA ASN A 127 4.98 -5.12 3.34
C ASN A 127 6.30 -5.55 2.71
N LEU A 128 6.32 -6.74 2.14
CA LEU A 128 7.39 -7.26 1.29
C LEU A 128 6.77 -7.92 0.07
N GLY A 129 7.12 -7.49 -1.13
CA GLY A 129 6.50 -8.07 -2.32
C GLY A 129 7.11 -7.66 -3.64
N ALA A 130 6.45 -8.10 -4.71
CA ALA A 130 6.86 -7.85 -6.07
C ALA A 130 5.66 -7.32 -6.88
N ILE A 131 5.93 -6.35 -7.73
CA ILE A 131 4.96 -5.64 -8.57
C ILE A 131 5.50 -5.68 -10.00
N VAL A 132 4.63 -6.02 -10.94
CA VAL A 132 4.88 -5.88 -12.38
C VAL A 132 4.24 -4.57 -12.82
N GLU A 133 5.05 -3.67 -13.38
CA GLU A 133 4.60 -2.38 -13.90
C GLU A 133 4.58 -2.43 -15.43
N TYR A 134 3.43 -2.12 -16.02
CA TYR A 134 3.25 -1.91 -17.45
C TYR A 134 3.21 -0.41 -17.76
N HIS A 135 4.16 0.03 -18.58
CA HIS A 135 4.31 1.41 -19.03
C HIS A 135 3.69 1.59 -20.41
N PHE A 136 2.84 2.60 -20.57
CA PHE A 136 2.18 2.88 -21.86
C PHE A 136 3.14 3.47 -22.90
N LEU A 137 4.22 4.12 -22.42
CA LEU A 137 5.25 4.73 -23.26
C LEU A 137 6.55 3.94 -23.14
N ASN A 138 7.31 3.86 -24.23
CA ASN A 138 8.54 3.09 -24.30
C ASN A 138 9.58 3.58 -23.29
N LEU A 139 9.93 2.70 -22.35
CA LEU A 139 10.92 2.93 -21.31
C LEU A 139 12.33 3.17 -21.86
N THR A 140 12.66 2.61 -23.03
CA THR A 140 13.93 2.86 -23.72
C THR A 140 14.09 4.29 -24.22
N SER A 141 12.99 4.93 -24.61
CA SER A 141 12.97 6.35 -24.99
C SER A 141 12.92 7.28 -23.77
N PHE A 142 12.50 6.77 -22.62
CA PHE A 142 12.27 7.57 -21.42
C PHE A 142 13.58 8.11 -20.84
N GLY A 143 13.66 9.44 -20.66
CA GLY A 143 14.88 10.10 -20.16
C GLY A 143 15.99 10.33 -21.20
N SER A 144 15.79 9.93 -22.46
CA SER A 144 16.69 10.30 -23.56
C SER A 144 16.47 11.76 -23.99
N SER A 145 17.49 12.40 -24.58
CA SER A 145 17.42 13.83 -24.99
C SER A 145 16.32 14.16 -26.00
N TYR A 146 15.76 13.15 -26.69
CA TYR A 146 14.68 13.29 -27.67
C TYR A 146 13.41 12.50 -27.31
N GLY A 147 13.38 11.87 -26.13
CA GLY A 147 12.29 10.98 -25.75
C GLY A 147 11.42 11.53 -24.62
N ASN A 148 10.60 10.65 -24.04
CA ASN A 148 9.55 11.05 -23.13
C ASN A 148 10.11 11.42 -21.74
N THR A 149 9.71 12.57 -21.20
CA THR A 149 10.03 12.99 -19.82
C THR A 149 9.15 12.31 -18.78
N TYR A 150 7.99 11.80 -19.19
CA TYR A 150 7.06 11.09 -18.31
C TYR A 150 6.75 9.69 -18.86
N SER A 151 6.41 8.76 -17.98
CA SER A 151 6.01 7.40 -18.35
C SER A 151 4.87 6.95 -17.43
N PRO A 152 3.61 7.08 -17.87
CA PRO A 152 2.47 6.60 -17.11
C PRO A 152 2.46 5.06 -17.12
N PHE A 153 2.00 4.47 -16.02
CA PHE A 153 1.99 3.03 -15.85
C PHE A 153 0.79 2.54 -15.04
N VAL A 154 0.51 1.25 -15.21
CA VAL A 154 -0.34 0.46 -14.31
C VAL A 154 0.48 -0.69 -13.73
N GLY A 155 0.23 -1.02 -12.47
CA GLY A 155 0.96 -2.07 -11.76
C GLY A 155 0.02 -3.11 -11.16
N LEU A 156 0.50 -4.35 -11.12
CA LEU A 156 -0.14 -5.46 -10.41
C LEU A 156 0.92 -6.23 -9.63
N GLY A 157 0.68 -6.47 -8.35
CA GLY A 157 1.64 -7.10 -7.46
C GLY A 157 1.03 -8.01 -6.41
N ALA A 158 1.88 -8.83 -5.84
CA ALA A 158 1.57 -9.68 -4.69
C ALA A 158 2.51 -9.31 -3.54
N MET A 159 1.94 -9.14 -2.35
CA MET A 159 2.68 -8.74 -1.15
C MET A 159 2.42 -9.74 -0.02
N MET A 160 3.48 -9.99 0.75
CA MET A 160 3.44 -10.59 2.06
C MET A 160 3.51 -9.46 3.10
N ASN A 161 2.58 -9.45 4.04
CA ASN A 161 2.39 -8.35 4.97
C ASN A 161 2.47 -8.88 6.39
N PHE A 162 3.36 -8.33 7.20
CA PHE A 162 3.45 -8.63 8.63
C PHE A 162 2.70 -7.53 9.36
N SER A 163 1.51 -7.86 9.85
CA SER A 163 0.64 -6.92 10.55
C SER A 163 0.75 -7.11 12.05
N LYS A 164 0.79 -6.00 12.78
CA LYS A 164 0.65 -5.93 14.22
C LYS A 164 -0.38 -4.84 14.57
N PRO A 165 -1.65 -5.23 14.79
CA PRO A 165 -2.68 -4.32 15.26
C PRO A 165 -2.59 -4.10 16.78
N THR A 166 -3.12 -2.97 17.24
CA THR A 166 -3.33 -2.66 18.66
C THR A 166 -4.75 -2.20 18.90
N PHE A 167 -5.26 -2.43 20.11
CA PHE A 167 -6.61 -2.04 20.51
C PHE A 167 -6.60 -1.47 21.93
N GLU A 168 -7.21 -0.30 22.11
CA GLU A 168 -7.36 0.39 23.40
C GLU A 168 -8.77 0.98 23.53
N SER A 169 -9.25 1.14 24.77
CA SER A 169 -10.53 1.77 25.07
C SER A 169 -10.34 2.86 26.13
N SER A 170 -10.85 4.07 25.86
CA SER A 170 -10.81 5.17 26.83
C SER A 170 -11.80 5.01 27.99
N LEU A 171 -12.73 4.05 27.89
CA LEU A 171 -13.69 3.72 28.97
C LEU A 171 -13.14 2.73 30.00
N GLY A 172 -11.94 2.18 29.80
CA GLY A 172 -11.29 1.25 30.72
C GLY A 172 -10.80 -0.03 30.04
N ASP A 173 -10.46 -1.04 30.86
CA ASP A 173 -9.91 -2.30 30.37
C ASP A 173 -11.02 -3.28 29.96
N TYR A 174 -11.15 -3.52 28.66
CA TYR A 174 -12.14 -4.41 28.05
C TYR A 174 -11.96 -5.88 28.43
N LEU A 175 -10.76 -6.28 28.89
CA LEU A 175 -10.49 -7.65 29.36
C LEU A 175 -11.14 -7.91 30.72
N THR A 176 -11.23 -6.89 31.57
CA THR A 176 -11.84 -6.99 32.90
C THR A 176 -13.33 -6.65 32.89
N ASP A 177 -13.74 -5.68 32.06
CA ASP A 177 -15.13 -5.30 31.86
C ASP A 177 -15.48 -5.26 30.36
N PRO A 178 -15.96 -6.38 29.78
CA PRO A 178 -16.40 -6.42 28.39
C PRO A 178 -17.61 -5.53 28.10
N SER A 179 -18.32 -5.03 29.11
CA SER A 179 -19.54 -4.22 28.92
C SER A 179 -19.27 -2.84 28.33
N ILE A 180 -18.02 -2.36 28.42
CA ILE A 180 -17.57 -1.09 27.85
C ILE A 180 -17.54 -1.11 26.32
N LEU A 181 -17.53 -2.29 25.71
CA LEU A 181 -17.57 -2.44 24.27
C LEU A 181 -19.02 -2.62 23.78
N PRO A 182 -19.34 -2.25 22.53
CA PRO A 182 -20.59 -2.64 21.88
C PRO A 182 -20.72 -4.16 21.82
N LEU A 183 -21.96 -4.68 21.88
CA LEU A 183 -22.24 -6.12 21.92
C LEU A 183 -21.51 -6.92 20.82
N LYS A 184 -21.38 -6.35 19.61
CA LYS A 184 -20.67 -6.96 18.47
C LYS A 184 -19.19 -7.24 18.72
N TYR A 185 -18.53 -6.49 19.60
CA TYR A 185 -17.09 -6.60 19.85
C TYR A 185 -16.74 -7.33 21.16
N ARG A 186 -17.74 -7.77 21.94
CA ARG A 186 -17.51 -8.41 23.25
C ARG A 186 -17.04 -9.86 23.18
N SER A 187 -17.25 -10.55 22.04
CA SER A 187 -16.99 -11.99 21.93
C SER A 187 -16.00 -12.30 20.82
N ASN A 188 -14.72 -12.50 21.19
CA ASN A 188 -13.63 -12.92 20.29
C ASN A 188 -13.56 -12.12 18.99
N ALA A 189 -13.75 -10.80 19.09
CA ALA A 189 -13.78 -9.90 17.95
C ALA A 189 -12.55 -8.98 17.88
N ILE A 190 -11.70 -9.00 18.92
CA ILE A 190 -10.48 -8.20 19.00
C ILE A 190 -9.28 -9.12 18.84
N TYR A 191 -8.38 -8.75 17.94
CA TYR A 191 -7.17 -9.47 17.60
C TYR A 191 -5.98 -8.51 17.66
N THR A 192 -5.07 -8.72 18.61
CA THR A 192 -3.86 -7.89 18.78
C THR A 192 -2.55 -8.65 18.49
N ASP A 193 -2.67 -9.93 18.14
CA ASP A 193 -1.52 -10.77 17.87
C ASP A 193 -0.94 -10.49 16.49
N PRO A 194 0.41 -10.48 16.34
CA PRO A 194 1.03 -10.34 15.03
C PRO A 194 0.63 -11.48 14.07
N GLU A 195 0.27 -11.14 12.83
CA GLU A 195 -0.12 -12.11 11.81
C GLU A 195 0.55 -11.79 10.47
N THR A 196 0.91 -12.84 9.73
CA THR A 196 1.32 -12.71 8.32
C THR A 196 0.12 -12.88 7.42
N VAL A 197 -0.15 -11.87 6.59
CA VAL A 197 -1.29 -11.82 5.67
C VAL A 197 -0.79 -11.55 4.25
N PHE A 198 -1.41 -12.18 3.26
CA PHE A 198 -1.11 -11.89 1.86
C PHE A 198 -2.05 -10.82 1.31
N SER A 199 -1.59 -10.09 0.29
CA SER A 199 -2.42 -9.13 -0.42
C SER A 199 -2.11 -9.06 -1.90
N VAL A 200 -3.11 -8.66 -2.66
CA VAL A 200 -2.94 -8.24 -4.05
C VAL A 200 -2.92 -6.72 -4.10
N LEU A 201 -1.98 -6.16 -4.84
CA LEU A 201 -1.82 -4.72 -4.99
C LEU A 201 -2.03 -4.34 -6.46
N MET A 202 -2.86 -3.33 -6.69
CA MET A 202 -2.99 -2.67 -7.98
C MET A 202 -2.49 -1.25 -7.84
N SER A 203 -1.79 -0.73 -8.84
CA SER A 203 -1.34 0.66 -8.84
C SER A 203 -1.55 1.32 -10.19
N VAL A 204 -1.71 2.64 -10.16
CA VAL A 204 -1.64 3.50 -11.34
C VAL A 204 -0.78 4.69 -10.97
N GLY A 205 0.09 5.09 -11.87
CA GLY A 205 1.02 6.16 -11.57
C GLY A 205 1.69 6.73 -12.79
N THR A 206 2.59 7.66 -12.54
CA THR A 206 3.47 8.20 -13.56
C THR A 206 4.87 8.36 -13.01
N ARG A 207 5.83 8.08 -13.87
CA ARG A 207 7.24 8.32 -13.62
C ARG A 207 7.66 9.58 -14.35
N ILE A 208 8.48 10.42 -13.73
CA ILE A 208 8.95 11.70 -14.27
C ILE A 208 10.47 11.69 -14.21
N ASN A 209 11.13 11.80 -15.36
CA ASN A 209 12.57 11.94 -15.44
C ASN A 209 12.97 13.35 -14.99
N VAL A 210 13.89 13.44 -14.04
CA VAL A 210 14.38 14.74 -13.51
C VAL A 210 15.86 14.95 -13.83
N GLY A 211 16.59 13.87 -14.10
CA GLY A 211 17.97 13.94 -14.54
C GLY A 211 18.41 12.65 -15.21
N ARG A 212 19.71 12.61 -15.56
CA ARG A 212 20.31 11.46 -16.25
C ARG A 212 20.30 10.17 -15.44
N THR A 213 20.24 10.26 -14.12
CA THR A 213 20.37 9.12 -13.19
C THR A 213 19.25 9.04 -12.16
N SER A 214 18.24 9.92 -12.25
CA SER A 214 17.19 10.03 -11.26
C SER A 214 15.82 10.31 -11.87
N ASP A 215 14.83 9.64 -11.29
CA ASP A 215 13.43 9.83 -11.64
C ASP A 215 12.56 9.93 -10.38
N ILE A 216 11.49 10.70 -10.48
CA ILE A 216 10.41 10.77 -9.50
C ILE A 216 9.30 9.82 -9.93
N VAL A 217 8.66 9.15 -8.98
CA VAL A 217 7.46 8.34 -9.21
C VAL A 217 6.36 8.84 -8.29
N ILE A 218 5.18 9.05 -8.87
CA ILE A 218 3.95 9.34 -8.13
C ILE A 218 2.97 8.24 -8.48
N ASP A 219 2.47 7.51 -7.49
CA ASP A 219 1.56 6.41 -7.72
C ASP A 219 0.45 6.28 -6.67
N SER A 220 -0.75 5.98 -7.16
CA SER A 220 -1.93 5.65 -6.36
C SER A 220 -2.13 4.15 -6.37
N ARG A 221 -2.43 3.58 -5.21
CA ARG A 221 -2.45 2.13 -4.99
C ARG A 221 -3.73 1.70 -4.30
N TRP A 222 -4.22 0.54 -4.70
CA TRP A 222 -5.27 -0.22 -4.07
C TRP A 222 -4.70 -1.56 -3.64
N GLN A 223 -4.62 -1.79 -2.35
CA GLN A 223 -4.13 -3.04 -1.78
C GLN A 223 -5.28 -3.77 -1.08
N TYR A 224 -5.53 -5.00 -1.54
CA TYR A 224 -6.59 -5.86 -1.04
C TYR A 224 -6.00 -6.99 -0.21
N PHE A 225 -6.35 -7.02 1.08
CA PHE A 225 -5.85 -8.02 2.01
C PHE A 225 -6.78 -9.24 2.09
N THR A 226 -6.19 -10.40 2.35
CA THR A 226 -6.91 -11.67 2.48
C THR A 226 -7.51 -11.90 3.87
N SER A 227 -7.09 -11.13 4.88
CA SER A 227 -7.52 -11.23 6.28
C SER A 227 -8.13 -9.90 6.75
N ASN A 228 -9.11 -9.97 7.67
CA ASN A 228 -9.65 -8.80 8.38
C ASN A 228 -8.77 -8.41 9.56
N LYS A 229 -7.97 -9.32 10.12
CA LYS A 229 -7.26 -9.11 11.38
C LYS A 229 -6.15 -8.04 11.33
N ILE A 230 -5.98 -7.37 10.19
CA ILE A 230 -4.97 -6.31 10.01
C ILE A 230 -5.34 -5.06 10.78
N ASP A 231 -6.63 -4.77 10.95
CA ASP A 231 -7.12 -3.63 11.73
C ASP A 231 -7.38 -3.97 13.20
N GLY A 232 -7.23 -5.25 13.56
CA GLY A 232 -7.43 -5.75 14.91
C GLY A 232 -8.88 -6.03 15.29
N LEU A 233 -9.84 -5.84 14.38
CA LEU A 233 -11.25 -6.16 14.59
C LEU A 233 -11.72 -7.21 13.57
N ASP A 234 -12.40 -8.26 14.04
CA ASP A 234 -13.05 -9.25 13.17
C ASP A 234 -14.34 -9.75 13.85
N PRO A 235 -15.41 -8.92 13.89
CA PRO A 235 -16.69 -9.32 14.47
C PRO A 235 -17.36 -10.42 13.63
N LYS A 236 -18.03 -11.37 14.29
CA LYS A 236 -18.68 -12.53 13.63
C LYS A 236 -19.87 -12.18 12.74
N ASP A 237 -20.48 -11.01 12.96
CA ASP A 237 -21.56 -10.49 12.14
C ASP A 237 -21.03 -9.47 11.12
N ASP A 238 -21.07 -9.82 9.83
CA ASP A 238 -20.84 -8.90 8.72
C ASP A 238 -22.01 -7.89 8.55
N ALA A 239 -23.07 -8.01 9.36
CA ALA A 239 -24.40 -7.45 9.11
C ALA A 239 -24.51 -5.91 9.17
N ASN A 240 -23.60 -5.21 9.86
CA ASN A 240 -23.59 -3.74 9.93
C ASN A 240 -22.34 -3.14 9.27
N LYS A 241 -21.99 -3.65 8.08
CA LYS A 241 -21.06 -2.99 7.14
C LYS A 241 -21.78 -1.97 6.23
N TYR A 242 -23.00 -1.58 6.61
CA TYR A 242 -23.92 -0.66 5.93
C TYR A 242 -24.60 0.25 6.95
#